data_AF-W0DYB2-F1
#
_entry.id   AF-W0DYB2-F1
#
_cell.length_a   1.000
_cell.length_b   1.000
_cell.length_c   1.000
_cell.angle_alpha   90.00
_cell.angle_beta   90.00
_cell.angle_gamma   90.00
#
_symmetry.space_group_name_H-M   'P 1'
#
loop_
_entity.id
_entity.type
_entity.pdbx_description
1 polymer ?
#
loop_
_entity_poly.entity_id
_entity_poly.type
_entity_poly.pdbx_seq_one_letter_code
_entity_poly.pdbx_strand_id
1 'polypeptide(L)'
;MLYGVPFHGYFRDNSLINKFIPHAERPVPFPQMLFIGDGETDIPSMRLVKDYGGHSVAVYNPNTTERTAVSHLIKEGRVNVGMAADYQKDSELTHYVCSIIDGLARK
;
A
#
# COMPACT_ATOMS: atom_id res chain seq x y z
N MET A 1 23.34 9.15 2.59
CA MET A 1 23.90 8.47 1.41
C MET A 1 23.82 6.97 1.65
N LEU A 2 22.80 6.30 1.12
CA LEU A 2 22.81 4.84 0.99
C LEU A 2 22.71 4.56 -0.52
N TYR A 3 23.73 3.91 -1.07
CA TYR A 3 23.85 3.42 -2.45
C TYR A 3 24.06 4.39 -3.62
N GLY A 4 24.34 5.67 -3.43
CA GLY A 4 24.83 6.53 -4.53
C GLY A 4 23.89 6.73 -5.73
N VAL A 5 22.69 6.15 -5.71
CA VAL A 5 21.64 6.36 -6.71
C VAL A 5 20.63 7.33 -6.11
N PRO A 6 20.32 8.46 -6.77
CA PRO A 6 19.19 9.29 -6.38
C PRO A 6 17.93 8.43 -6.30
N PHE A 7 17.07 8.65 -5.30
CA PHE A 7 15.77 7.99 -5.15
C PHE A 7 14.98 7.91 -6.49
N HIS A 8 15.10 8.96 -7.31
CA HIS A 8 14.50 9.04 -8.65
C HIS A 8 14.99 7.99 -9.67
N GLY A 9 16.23 7.50 -9.57
CA GLY A 9 16.79 6.53 -10.51
C GLY A 9 16.54 5.07 -10.11
N TYR A 10 16.35 4.82 -8.82
CA TYR A 10 16.27 3.47 -8.26
C TYR A 10 15.08 2.66 -8.80
N PHE A 11 13.88 3.26 -8.86
CA PHE A 11 12.66 2.56 -9.30
C PHE A 11 12.54 2.39 -10.82
N ARG A 12 13.44 2.98 -11.60
CA ARG A 12 13.42 2.89 -13.08
C ARG A 12 14.42 1.86 -13.60
N ASP A 13 15.33 1.36 -12.76
CA ASP A 13 16.35 0.39 -13.15
C ASP A 13 15.91 -1.05 -12.79
N ASN A 14 15.50 -1.80 -13.82
CA ASN A 14 15.09 -3.19 -13.67
C ASN A 14 16.19 -4.11 -13.12
N SER A 15 17.47 -3.74 -13.25
CA SER A 15 18.58 -4.52 -12.70
C SER A 15 18.74 -4.31 -11.20
N LEU A 16 18.28 -3.18 -10.66
CA LEU A 16 18.35 -2.85 -9.24
C LEU A 16 17.10 -3.31 -8.49
N ILE A 17 15.91 -3.24 -9.10
CA ILE A 17 14.65 -3.60 -8.44
C ILE A 17 14.52 -5.10 -8.15
N ASN A 18 15.16 -5.94 -8.97
CA ASN A 18 15.15 -7.40 -8.81
C ASN A 18 16.25 -7.90 -7.87
N LYS A 19 17.15 -7.03 -7.39
CA LYS A 19 18.14 -7.41 -6.39
C LYS A 19 17.48 -7.54 -5.04
N PHE A 20 17.83 -8.60 -4.33
CA PHE A 20 17.45 -8.73 -2.93
C PHE A 20 18.06 -7.58 -2.12
N ILE A 21 17.21 -6.90 -1.36
CA ILE A 21 17.61 -5.85 -0.42
C ILE A 21 17.05 -6.17 0.95
N PRO A 22 17.91 -6.30 1.99
CA PRO A 22 17.48 -6.45 3.38
C PRO A 22 16.52 -5.32 3.79
N HIS A 23 15.53 -5.64 4.62
CA HIS A 23 14.50 -4.67 5.02
C HIS A 23 15.06 -3.36 5.57
N ALA A 24 16.14 -3.42 6.36
CA ALA A 24 16.79 -2.25 6.96
C ALA A 24 17.55 -1.37 5.95
N GLU A 25 17.90 -1.90 4.79
CA GLU A 25 18.68 -1.22 3.74
C GLU A 25 17.78 -0.71 2.60
N ARG A 26 16.47 -0.99 2.69
CA ARG A 26 15.52 -0.56 1.66
C ARG A 26 15.45 0.97 1.61
N PRO A 27 15.44 1.57 0.39
CA PRO A 27 15.26 3.02 0.24
C PRO A 27 13.95 3.54 0.84
N VAL A 28 12.89 2.72 0.81
CA VAL A 28 11.62 2.96 1.48
C VAL A 28 11.36 1.81 2.46
N PRO A 29 11.31 2.07 3.78
CA PRO A 29 10.91 1.09 4.77
C PRO A 29 9.44 0.68 4.61
N PHE A 30 9.11 -0.60 4.82
CA PHE A 30 7.71 -1.08 4.79
C PHE A 30 6.76 -0.32 5.73
N PRO A 31 7.15 0.05 6.97
CA PRO A 31 6.28 0.83 7.85
C PRO A 31 5.95 2.24 7.35
N GLN A 32 6.60 2.70 6.28
CA GLN A 32 6.33 3.97 5.61
C GLN A 32 5.62 3.78 4.27
N MET A 33 5.15 2.56 3.97
CA MET A 33 4.42 2.25 2.75
C MET A 33 2.91 2.25 3.00
N LEU A 34 2.20 2.79 2.01
CA LEU A 34 0.76 2.66 1.84
C LEU A 34 0.51 1.99 0.49
N PHE A 35 -0.23 0.89 0.49
CA PHE A 35 -0.66 0.17 -0.71
C PHE A 35 -2.17 0.29 -0.88
N ILE A 36 -2.63 0.57 -2.11
CA ILE A 36 -4.04 0.63 -2.47
C ILE A 36 -4.23 -0.30 -3.69
N GLY A 37 -5.16 -1.24 -3.62
CA GLY A 37 -5.45 -2.18 -4.72
C GLY A 37 -6.86 -2.74 -4.67
N ASP A 38 -7.39 -3.18 -5.80
CA ASP A 38 -8.80 -3.56 -5.98
C ASP A 38 -9.02 -5.00 -6.46
N GLY A 39 -7.93 -5.76 -6.64
CA GLY A 39 -8.00 -7.10 -7.23
C GLY A 39 -7.43 -8.21 -6.35
N GLU A 40 -7.83 -9.44 -6.67
CA GLU A 40 -7.20 -10.65 -6.15
C GLU A 40 -5.70 -10.72 -6.50
N THR A 41 -5.32 -10.14 -7.64
CA THR A 41 -3.93 -10.02 -8.11
C THR A 41 -3.04 -9.24 -7.16
N ASP A 42 -3.62 -8.33 -6.38
CA ASP A 42 -2.88 -7.47 -5.45
C ASP A 42 -2.79 -8.06 -4.04
N ILE A 43 -3.50 -9.15 -3.75
CA ILE A 43 -3.50 -9.79 -2.42
C ILE A 43 -2.09 -10.09 -1.91
N PRO A 44 -1.15 -10.64 -2.70
CA PRO A 44 0.20 -10.90 -2.23
C PRO A 44 0.92 -9.61 -1.80
N SER A 45 0.78 -8.54 -2.57
CA SER A 45 1.40 -7.24 -2.29
C SER A 45 0.77 -6.57 -1.07
N MET A 46 -0.55 -6.57 -0.96
CA MET A 46 -1.28 -6.02 0.19
C MET A 46 -0.91 -6.70 1.50
N ARG A 47 -0.84 -8.04 1.47
CA ARG A 47 -0.43 -8.85 2.63
C ARG A 47 1.03 -8.58 2.99
N LEU A 48 1.91 -8.56 2.01
CA LEU A 48 3.34 -8.28 2.22
C LEU A 48 3.55 -6.95 2.95
N VAL A 49 2.91 -5.88 2.46
CA VAL A 49 3.03 -4.55 3.07
C VAL A 49 2.50 -4.55 4.49
N LYS A 50 1.34 -5.17 4.73
CA LYS A 50 0.72 -5.29 6.06
C LYS A 50 1.57 -6.08 7.04
N ASP A 51 2.03 -7.26 6.65
CA ASP A 51 2.79 -8.19 7.51
C ASP A 51 4.13 -7.55 7.96
N TYR A 52 4.70 -6.64 7.15
CA TYR A 52 5.90 -5.87 7.48
C TYR A 52 5.61 -4.49 8.10
N GLY A 53 4.39 -4.24 8.56
CA GLY A 53 4.02 -3.07 9.36
C GLY A 53 3.65 -1.82 8.57
N GLY A 54 3.50 -1.91 7.25
CA GLY A 54 2.91 -0.87 6.41
C GLY A 54 1.38 -0.91 6.43
N HIS A 55 0.79 -0.07 5.58
CA HIS A 55 -0.66 0.08 5.47
C HIS A 55 -1.17 -0.45 4.12
N SER A 56 -2.21 -1.28 4.11
CA SER A 56 -2.88 -1.75 2.90
C SER A 56 -4.38 -1.49 2.92
N VAL A 57 -4.87 -0.91 1.84
CA VAL A 57 -6.27 -0.55 1.59
C VAL A 57 -6.77 -1.35 0.40
N ALA A 58 -7.71 -2.26 0.63
CA ALA A 58 -8.47 -2.83 -0.47
C ALA A 58 -9.53 -1.80 -0.90
N VAL A 59 -9.64 -1.52 -2.19
CA VAL A 59 -10.73 -0.70 -2.73
C VAL A 59 -11.67 -1.54 -3.59
N TYR A 60 -12.93 -1.13 -3.69
CA TYR A 60 -13.93 -1.79 -4.53
C TYR A 60 -14.76 -0.76 -5.28
N ASN A 61 -15.30 -1.14 -6.43
CA ASN A 61 -16.27 -0.29 -7.10
C ASN A 61 -17.59 -0.28 -6.30
N PRO A 62 -18.05 0.88 -5.79
CA PRO A 62 -19.27 0.94 -4.99
C PRO A 62 -20.54 0.59 -5.78
N ASN A 63 -20.46 0.60 -7.11
CA ASN A 63 -21.58 0.28 -8.00
C ASN A 63 -21.64 -1.21 -8.39
N THR A 64 -20.73 -2.04 -7.88
CA THR A 64 -20.68 -3.49 -8.14
C THR A 64 -20.89 -4.30 -6.86
N THR A 65 -20.95 -5.62 -6.99
CA THR A 65 -21.07 -6.54 -5.86
C THR A 65 -19.73 -6.85 -5.16
N GLU A 66 -18.64 -6.22 -5.60
CA GLU A 66 -17.26 -6.46 -5.12
C GLU A 66 -17.05 -6.09 -3.65
N ARG A 67 -17.93 -5.26 -3.07
CA ARG A 67 -17.92 -4.93 -1.64
C ARG A 67 -17.88 -6.19 -0.76
N THR A 68 -18.60 -7.24 -1.14
CA THR A 68 -18.63 -8.50 -0.39
C THR A 68 -17.28 -9.20 -0.46
N ALA A 69 -16.63 -9.23 -1.63
CA ALA A 69 -15.30 -9.82 -1.80
C ALA A 69 -14.25 -9.10 -0.93
N VAL A 70 -14.26 -7.77 -0.92
CA VAL A 70 -13.36 -6.99 -0.05
C VAL A 70 -13.61 -7.27 1.43
N SER A 71 -14.87 -7.45 1.85
CA SER A 71 -15.18 -7.81 3.23
C SER A 71 -14.58 -9.15 3.67
N HIS A 72 -14.45 -10.12 2.74
CA HIS A 72 -13.76 -11.38 3.00
C HIS A 72 -12.25 -11.18 3.17
N LEU A 73 -11.63 -10.32 2.36
CA LEU A 73 -10.19 -10.00 2.48
C LEU A 73 -9.85 -9.40 3.85
N ILE A 74 -10.74 -8.56 4.40
CA ILE A 74 -10.59 -8.00 5.76
C ILE A 74 -10.70 -9.13 6.79
N LYS A 75 -11.74 -9.98 6.71
CA LYS A 75 -11.97 -11.08 7.65
C LYS A 75 -10.83 -12.09 7.69
N GLU A 76 -10.22 -12.35 6.55
CA GLU A 76 -9.05 -13.24 6.43
C GLU A 76 -7.74 -12.56 6.84
N GLY A 77 -7.80 -11.30 7.31
CA GLY A 77 -6.64 -10.56 7.76
C GLY A 77 -5.66 -10.19 6.65
N ARG A 78 -6.10 -10.18 5.38
CA ARG A 78 -5.22 -9.92 4.24
C ARG A 78 -4.97 -8.43 3.99
N VAL A 79 -5.85 -7.56 4.48
CA VAL A 79 -5.75 -6.09 4.35
C VAL A 79 -6.00 -5.39 5.69
N ASN A 80 -5.66 -4.10 5.80
CA ASN A 80 -6.01 -3.32 7.00
C ASN A 80 -7.46 -2.84 6.97
N VAL A 81 -7.93 -2.38 5.81
CA VAL A 81 -9.28 -1.83 5.63
C VAL A 81 -9.77 -2.05 4.20
N GLY A 82 -11.09 -2.00 4.01
CA GLY A 82 -11.73 -2.01 2.70
C GLY A 82 -12.60 -0.76 2.50
N MET A 83 -12.43 -0.05 1.39
CA MET A 83 -13.10 1.24 1.13
C MET A 83 -13.64 1.33 -0.29
N ALA A 84 -14.62 2.19 -0.54
CA ALA A 84 -15.05 2.46 -1.91
C ALA A 84 -13.92 3.15 -2.71
N ALA A 85 -13.78 2.82 -3.99
CA ALA A 85 -12.82 3.43 -4.91
C ALA A 85 -13.26 4.84 -5.35
N ASP A 86 -13.62 5.69 -4.39
CA ASP A 86 -13.93 7.11 -4.59
C ASP A 86 -12.68 7.94 -4.27
N TYR A 87 -12.07 8.52 -5.29
CA TYR A 87 -10.83 9.31 -5.16
C TYR A 87 -11.09 10.83 -5.14
N GLN A 88 -12.34 11.26 -4.94
CA GLN A 88 -12.68 12.67 -4.78
C GLN A 88 -12.02 13.24 -3.52
N LYS A 89 -11.82 14.57 -3.50
CA LYS A 89 -11.07 15.27 -2.44
C LYS A 89 -11.62 15.05 -1.03
N ASP A 90 -12.94 14.99 -0.90
CA ASP A 90 -13.64 14.89 0.39
C ASP A 90 -14.26 13.49 0.61
N SER A 91 -13.76 12.50 -0.14
CA SER A 91 -14.16 11.11 0.02
C SER A 91 -13.59 10.49 1.29
N GLU A 92 -14.21 9.41 1.76
CA GLU A 92 -13.71 8.63 2.88
C GLU A 92 -12.28 8.11 2.62
N LEU A 93 -12.03 7.61 1.41
CA LEU A 93 -10.72 7.09 1.00
C LEU A 93 -9.65 8.17 1.06
N THR A 94 -9.91 9.36 0.49
CA THR A 94 -8.93 10.47 0.52
C THR A 94 -8.62 10.90 1.95
N HIS A 95 -9.64 11.05 2.81
CA HIS A 95 -9.41 11.39 4.22
C HIS A 95 -8.59 10.34 4.97
N TYR A 96 -8.85 9.05 4.70
CA TYR A 96 -8.11 7.96 5.30
C TYR A 96 -6.63 7.95 4.86
N VAL A 97 -6.39 8.09 3.55
CA VAL A 97 -5.03 8.19 2.99
C VAL A 97 -4.27 9.38 3.59
N CYS A 98 -4.88 10.56 3.63
CA CYS A 98 -4.28 11.74 4.26
C CYS A 98 -3.95 11.50 5.73
N SER A 99 -4.84 10.85 6.47
CA SER A 99 -4.61 10.53 7.89
C SER A 99 -3.39 9.62 8.11
N ILE A 100 -3.18 8.65 7.21
CA ILE A 100 -1.98 7.80 7.23
C ILE A 100 -0.74 8.63 6.94
N ILE A 101 -0.76 9.44 5.88
CA ILE A 101 0.37 10.28 5.48
C ILE A 101 0.76 11.23 6.62
N ASP A 102 -0.21 11.89 7.24
CA ASP A 102 0.00 12.75 8.40
C ASP A 102 0.58 11.98 9.59
N GLY A 103 0.15 10.73 9.79
CA GLY A 103 0.70 9.83 10.80
C GLY A 103 2.17 9.46 10.54
N LEU A 104 2.53 9.25 9.28
CA LEU A 104 3.90 8.95 8.85
C LEU A 104 4.80 10.18 8.95
N ALA A 105 4.30 11.37 8.60
CA ALA A 105 5.06 12.62 8.62
C ALA A 105 5.39 13.12 10.04
N ARG A 106 4.65 12.66 11.06
CA ARG A 106 4.88 13.00 12.48
C ARG A 106 5.91 12.11 13.18
N LYS A 107 6.37 11.04 12.54
CA LYS A 107 7.40 10.13 13.08
C LYS A 107 8.78 10.56 12.63
#